data_AF-A0A8S3F702-F1
#
_entry.id   AF-A0A8S3F702-F1
#
_cell.length_a   1.000
_cell.length_b   1.000
_cell.length_c   1.000
_cell.angle_alpha   90.00
_cell.angle_beta   90.00
_cell.angle_gamma   90.00
#
_symmetry.space_group_name_H-M   'P 1'
#
loop_
_entity.id
_entity.type
_entity.pdbx_description
1 polymer ?
#
loop_
_entity_poly.entity_id
_entity_poly.type
_entity_poly.pdbx_seq_one_letter_code
_entity_poly.pdbx_strand_id
1 'polypeptide(L)'
;KTKANPSSSIHTHTVSTFQNILTNKTALNCVGDPLKQWCKNQVQLCNSSLTVYNRLFVLTRAITLQPQYAKGKRIGGEDIQTVLNQPEQNEYFQFEKDFIRLSCKVENIQENIPNSHLSSIFSSLTTYETQPVPQIIDETTIAVNRRDYANFYHTITDLYTVYLLCCFFRRDPKSVRILFLDAHPKGNLDILWSHLFHSYTRLGELKALPSIFYRELIWSQPQSHSEIDIQRYRRSAPSCFIEFREHVLTQFNISYKENEQVNCQALNVFFLVRHNYVAHPRNPSGKITR
;
A
#
# COMPACT_ATOMS: atom_id res chain seq x y z
N LYS A 1 -36.71 -53.33 -9.38
CA LYS A 1 -37.50 -52.22 -8.80
C LYS A 1 -36.52 -51.30 -8.07
N THR A 2 -35.87 -50.41 -8.82
CA THR A 2 -36.15 -48.96 -8.97
C THR A 2 -35.40 -48.10 -7.95
N LYS A 3 -34.38 -47.43 -8.52
CA LYS A 3 -33.56 -46.29 -8.09
C LYS A 3 -34.15 -45.36 -7.03
N ALA A 4 -33.26 -44.82 -6.19
CA ALA A 4 -33.18 -43.38 -5.92
C ALA A 4 -31.75 -42.98 -5.52
N ASN A 5 -31.10 -42.18 -6.37
CA ASN A 5 -29.93 -41.36 -6.03
C ASN A 5 -30.42 -40.12 -5.26
N PRO A 6 -29.67 -39.60 -4.28
CA PRO A 6 -29.72 -38.20 -3.95
C PRO A 6 -28.52 -37.49 -4.56
N SER A 7 -28.80 -36.75 -5.64
CA SER A 7 -28.01 -35.61 -6.07
C SER A 7 -28.14 -34.50 -5.02
N SER A 8 -27.07 -34.16 -4.31
CA SER A 8 -27.01 -32.92 -3.55
C SER A 8 -26.10 -31.93 -4.28
N SER A 9 -26.77 -30.92 -4.83
CA SER A 9 -26.26 -29.74 -5.50
C SER A 9 -25.14 -29.05 -4.72
N ILE A 10 -24.01 -28.85 -5.39
CA ILE A 10 -22.96 -27.91 -5.00
C ILE A 10 -23.54 -26.50 -5.19
N HIS A 11 -24.01 -25.89 -4.10
CA HIS A 11 -24.34 -24.46 -4.10
C HIS A 11 -23.05 -23.65 -4.03
N THR A 12 -22.54 -23.24 -5.18
CA THR A 12 -21.56 -22.17 -5.32
C THR A 12 -22.22 -20.83 -4.95
N HIS A 13 -22.11 -20.44 -3.68
CA HIS A 13 -22.53 -19.11 -3.20
C HIS A 13 -21.44 -18.47 -2.31
N THR A 14 -20.33 -18.05 -2.90
CA THR A 14 -19.30 -17.25 -2.18
C THR A 14 -18.43 -16.37 -3.09
N VAL A 15 -19.06 -15.58 -3.97
CA VAL A 15 -18.38 -14.48 -4.71
C VAL A 15 -19.01 -13.10 -4.39
N SER A 16 -20.00 -13.06 -3.49
CA SER A 16 -20.97 -11.95 -3.44
C SER A 16 -20.53 -10.69 -2.68
N THR A 17 -19.55 -10.71 -1.78
CA THR A 17 -19.31 -9.53 -0.91
C THR A 17 -18.47 -8.45 -1.60
N PHE A 18 -17.47 -8.81 -2.41
CA PHE A 18 -16.67 -7.83 -3.16
C PHE A 18 -17.35 -7.36 -4.46
N GLN A 19 -18.12 -8.25 -5.11
CA GLN A 19 -18.87 -7.92 -6.33
C GLN A 19 -19.90 -6.81 -6.12
N ASN A 20 -20.51 -6.73 -4.93
CA ASN A 20 -21.51 -5.71 -4.62
C ASN A 20 -20.93 -4.27 -4.54
N ILE A 21 -19.61 -4.11 -4.35
CA ILE A 21 -18.94 -2.79 -4.36
C ILE A 21 -18.55 -2.36 -5.79
N LEU A 22 -18.51 -3.30 -6.76
CA LEU A 22 -17.95 -3.08 -8.09
C LEU A 22 -18.95 -2.63 -9.17
N THR A 23 -20.19 -2.28 -8.80
CA THR A 23 -21.27 -2.00 -9.77
C THR A 23 -21.16 -0.66 -10.52
N ASN A 24 -20.12 0.14 -10.26
CA ASN A 24 -19.81 1.30 -11.11
C ASN A 24 -18.29 1.56 -11.08
N LYS A 25 -17.57 1.07 -12.11
CA LYS A 25 -16.09 1.05 -12.17
C LYS A 25 -15.43 2.44 -12.24
N THR A 26 -16.21 3.51 -12.38
CA THR A 26 -15.72 4.88 -12.56
C THR A 26 -15.97 5.81 -11.38
N ALA A 27 -16.82 5.46 -10.41
CA ALA A 27 -17.13 6.33 -9.28
C ALA A 27 -16.31 5.97 -8.03
N LEU A 28 -15.81 6.98 -7.31
CA LEU A 28 -15.13 6.79 -6.02
C LEU A 28 -16.11 6.23 -4.96
N ASN A 29 -15.61 5.46 -4.01
CA ASN A 29 -16.36 5.10 -2.81
C ASN A 29 -16.18 6.19 -1.74
N CYS A 30 -17.18 7.06 -1.60
CA CYS A 30 -17.19 8.17 -0.64
C CYS A 30 -18.01 7.88 0.63
N VAL A 31 -18.24 6.60 0.98
CA VAL A 31 -19.14 6.21 2.07
C VAL A 31 -18.34 5.76 3.31
N GLY A 32 -18.81 6.19 4.48
CA GLY A 32 -18.18 5.90 5.77
C GLY A 32 -16.89 6.70 6.01
N ASP A 33 -16.26 6.45 7.16
CA ASP A 33 -15.08 7.17 7.63
C ASP A 33 -13.83 6.28 7.54
N PRO A 34 -12.74 6.72 6.87
CA PRO A 34 -12.46 8.10 6.45
C PRO A 34 -12.89 8.47 5.03
N LEU A 35 -13.40 7.53 4.24
CA LEU A 35 -13.54 7.67 2.78
C LEU A 35 -14.38 8.89 2.38
N LYS A 36 -15.42 9.20 3.16
CA LYS A 36 -16.24 10.41 2.98
C LYS A 36 -15.42 11.70 3.09
N GLN A 37 -14.44 11.75 4.00
CA GLN A 37 -13.58 12.92 4.16
C GLN A 37 -12.63 13.07 2.98
N TRP A 38 -12.08 11.96 2.49
CA TRP A 38 -11.19 11.95 1.32
C TRP A 38 -11.85 12.51 0.06
N CYS A 39 -13.16 12.31 -0.12
CA CYS A 39 -13.90 12.87 -1.25
C CYS A 39 -14.16 14.37 -1.17
N LYS A 40 -14.16 14.99 0.02
CA LYS A 40 -14.54 16.40 0.19
C LYS A 40 -13.50 17.38 -0.34
N ASN A 41 -12.22 17.03 -0.17
CA ASN A 41 -11.11 17.95 -0.43
C ASN A 41 -10.27 17.36 -1.56
N GLN A 42 -10.52 17.78 -2.80
CA GLN A 42 -9.77 17.31 -3.97
C GLN A 42 -9.16 18.51 -4.69
N VAL A 43 -7.88 18.41 -5.02
CA VAL A 43 -7.21 19.37 -5.90
C VAL A 43 -6.80 18.64 -7.16
N GLN A 44 -7.41 19.00 -8.28
CA GLN A 44 -7.08 18.47 -9.59
C GLN A 44 -6.11 19.42 -10.30
N LEU A 45 -4.99 18.87 -10.76
CA LEU A 45 -3.92 19.58 -11.46
C LEU A 45 -3.63 18.88 -12.78
N CYS A 46 -3.19 19.64 -13.78
CA CYS A 46 -2.93 19.13 -15.12
C CYS A 46 -4.09 18.27 -15.68
N ASN A 47 -5.25 18.90 -15.88
CA ASN A 47 -6.42 18.23 -16.49
C ASN A 47 -6.75 16.87 -15.82
N SER A 48 -6.63 16.78 -14.50
CA SER A 48 -6.84 15.56 -13.69
C SER A 48 -5.80 14.43 -13.86
N SER A 49 -4.68 14.69 -14.53
CA SER A 49 -3.53 13.78 -14.56
C SER A 49 -2.82 13.68 -13.22
N LEU A 50 -3.01 14.68 -12.35
CA LEU A 50 -2.60 14.65 -10.95
C LEU A 50 -3.78 15.11 -10.09
N THR A 51 -4.19 14.31 -9.11
CA THR A 51 -5.25 14.66 -8.16
C THR A 51 -4.77 14.41 -6.74
N VAL A 52 -4.80 15.44 -5.91
CA VAL A 52 -4.47 15.33 -4.48
C VAL A 52 -5.77 15.15 -3.69
N TYR A 53 -5.82 14.15 -2.83
CA TYR A 53 -6.98 13.85 -1.98
C TYR A 53 -6.67 14.20 -0.54
N ASN A 54 -7.42 15.17 0.00
CA ASN A 54 -7.39 15.67 1.38
C ASN A 54 -5.99 16.01 1.91
N ARG A 55 -5.04 16.33 1.02
CA ARG A 55 -3.60 16.46 1.35
C ARG A 55 -3.08 15.24 2.15
N LEU A 56 -3.53 14.04 1.78
CA LEU A 56 -3.07 12.77 2.37
C LEU A 56 -2.33 11.90 1.35
N PHE A 57 -2.94 11.68 0.19
CA PHE A 57 -2.41 10.86 -0.88
C PHE A 57 -2.64 11.50 -2.25
N VAL A 58 -1.95 11.00 -3.26
CA VAL A 58 -1.98 11.57 -4.61
C VAL A 58 -2.29 10.48 -5.62
N LEU A 59 -3.15 10.79 -6.59
CA LEU A 59 -3.38 9.97 -7.76
C LEU A 59 -2.73 10.62 -8.97
N THR A 60 -1.95 9.86 -9.70
CA THR A 60 -1.35 10.27 -10.96
C THR A 60 -1.79 9.35 -12.09
N ARG A 61 -2.03 9.92 -13.27
CA ARG A 61 -2.41 9.20 -14.48
C ARG A 61 -1.47 9.60 -15.61
N ALA A 62 -1.12 8.62 -16.44
CA ALA A 62 -0.20 8.80 -17.55
C ALA A 62 1.12 9.47 -17.10
N ILE A 63 1.70 8.93 -16.02
CA ILE A 63 2.94 9.44 -15.42
C ILE A 63 4.11 8.56 -15.84
N THR A 64 5.26 9.18 -16.05
CA THR A 64 6.52 8.43 -16.25
C THR A 64 7.41 8.58 -15.04
N LEU A 65 7.91 7.47 -14.53
CA LEU A 65 8.98 7.43 -13.55
C LEU A 65 10.31 7.20 -14.25
N GLN A 66 11.35 7.85 -13.76
CA GLN A 66 12.74 7.58 -14.13
C GLN A 66 13.50 7.09 -12.90
N PRO A 67 13.47 5.77 -12.63
CA PRO A 67 13.98 5.19 -11.39
C PRO A 67 15.44 5.54 -11.06
N GLN A 68 16.28 5.80 -12.07
CA GLN A 68 17.67 6.22 -11.91
C GLN A 68 17.87 7.53 -11.12
N TYR A 69 16.83 8.37 -11.02
CA TYR A 69 16.84 9.60 -10.22
C TYR A 69 16.41 9.40 -8.75
N ALA A 70 16.06 8.17 -8.36
CA ALA A 70 15.95 7.79 -6.95
C ALA A 70 17.33 7.35 -6.43
N LYS A 71 18.05 8.27 -5.77
CA LYS A 71 19.40 8.04 -5.24
C LYS A 71 19.35 7.42 -3.86
N GLY A 72 20.10 6.35 -3.67
CA GLY A 72 20.19 5.65 -2.39
C GLY A 72 21.39 4.71 -2.42
N LYS A 73 21.88 4.32 -1.25
CA LYS A 73 23.04 3.41 -1.13
C LYS A 73 22.66 1.94 -1.28
N ARG A 74 21.37 1.64 -1.14
CA ARG A 74 20.81 0.29 -1.20
C ARG A 74 19.81 0.19 -2.34
N ILE A 75 19.60 -1.03 -2.80
CA ILE A 75 18.57 -1.38 -3.78
C ILE A 75 17.27 -1.70 -3.03
N GLY A 76 17.38 -2.19 -1.78
CA GLY A 76 16.26 -2.73 -1.03
C GLY A 76 16.01 -4.19 -1.41
N GLY A 77 15.50 -4.96 -0.45
CA GLY A 77 15.26 -6.40 -0.62
C GLY A 77 16.50 -7.27 -0.42
N GLU A 78 17.62 -6.69 -0.01
CA GLU A 78 18.81 -7.44 0.38
C GLU A 78 18.49 -8.42 1.53
N ASP A 79 19.18 -9.55 1.55
CA ASP A 79 19.10 -10.47 2.69
C ASP A 79 19.62 -9.78 3.95
N ILE A 80 18.89 -9.96 5.04
CA ILE A 80 19.13 -9.22 6.26
C ILE A 80 20.52 -9.43 6.87
N GLN A 81 21.09 -10.63 6.67
CA GLN A 81 22.42 -10.98 7.15
C GLN A 81 23.51 -10.17 6.44
N THR A 82 23.24 -9.70 5.22
CA THR A 82 24.20 -8.94 4.40
C THR A 82 24.26 -7.45 4.73
N VAL A 83 23.32 -6.98 5.55
CA VAL A 83 23.10 -5.56 5.85
C VAL A 83 22.97 -5.26 7.33
N LEU A 84 23.41 -6.19 8.19
CA LEU A 84 23.43 -6.00 9.64
C LEU A 84 24.15 -4.70 10.03
N ASN A 85 23.58 -4.00 11.02
CA ASN A 85 24.09 -2.72 11.53
C ASN A 85 24.17 -1.59 10.48
N GLN A 86 23.51 -1.71 9.33
CA GLN A 86 23.50 -0.62 8.38
C GLN A 86 22.81 0.63 8.97
N PRO A 87 23.31 1.83 8.63
CA PRO A 87 22.63 3.06 8.98
C PRO A 87 21.25 3.17 8.32
N GLU A 88 20.25 3.59 9.08
CA GLU A 88 18.85 3.71 8.64
C GLU A 88 18.69 4.59 7.39
N GLN A 89 19.44 5.68 7.30
CA GLN A 89 19.38 6.58 6.17
C GLN A 89 19.78 5.93 4.83
N ASN A 90 20.46 4.79 4.85
CA ASN A 90 20.78 4.05 3.64
C ASN A 90 19.57 3.28 3.09
N GLU A 91 18.52 3.12 3.88
CA GLU A 91 17.28 2.38 3.58
C GLU A 91 16.21 3.29 2.94
N TYR A 92 16.56 4.53 2.61
CA TYR A 92 15.67 5.50 1.98
C TYR A 92 16.31 6.10 0.73
N PHE A 93 15.46 6.40 -0.27
CA PHE A 93 15.88 7.14 -1.46
C PHE A 93 15.72 8.64 -1.28
N GLN A 94 16.64 9.40 -1.87
CA GLN A 94 16.52 10.82 -2.17
C GLN A 94 16.09 10.94 -3.63
N PHE A 95 15.06 11.75 -3.89
CA PHE A 95 14.50 11.91 -5.23
C PHE A 95 15.06 13.18 -5.85
N GLU A 96 15.84 13.02 -6.91
CA GLU A 96 16.36 14.14 -7.69
C GLU A 96 15.36 14.58 -8.75
N LYS A 97 15.50 15.82 -9.23
CA LYS A 97 14.78 16.35 -10.39
C LYS A 97 14.77 15.31 -11.52
N ASP A 98 13.65 15.22 -12.22
CA ASP A 98 13.36 14.26 -13.29
C ASP A 98 12.90 12.87 -12.83
N PHE A 99 12.90 12.53 -11.53
CA PHE A 99 12.34 11.26 -11.07
C PHE A 99 10.88 11.05 -11.49
N ILE A 100 10.05 12.10 -11.40
CA ILE A 100 8.68 12.12 -11.93
C ILE A 100 8.60 13.01 -13.17
N ARG A 101 7.92 12.51 -14.20
CA ARG A 101 7.65 13.22 -15.44
C ARG A 101 6.16 13.18 -15.82
N LEU A 102 5.59 14.35 -16.11
CA LEU A 102 4.23 14.52 -16.64
C LEU A 102 4.25 15.28 -17.98
N SER A 103 3.22 15.11 -18.80
CA SER A 103 3.10 15.77 -20.12
C SER A 103 2.72 17.26 -20.04
N CYS A 104 2.73 17.85 -18.86
CA CYS A 104 2.09 19.13 -18.57
C CYS A 104 2.74 19.81 -17.38
N LYS A 105 2.76 21.13 -17.40
CA LYS A 105 3.28 21.93 -16.30
C LYS A 105 2.29 21.93 -15.14
N VAL A 106 2.80 21.69 -13.94
CA VAL A 106 2.04 21.80 -12.70
C VAL A 106 2.63 22.92 -11.87
N GLU A 107 1.92 24.05 -11.81
CA GLU A 107 2.32 25.20 -11.00
C GLU A 107 1.93 24.98 -9.53
N ASN A 108 2.72 25.54 -8.61
CA ASN A 108 2.46 25.50 -7.17
C ASN A 108 2.22 24.09 -6.60
N ILE A 109 2.90 23.08 -7.16
CA ILE A 109 2.74 21.69 -6.72
C ILE A 109 2.97 21.52 -5.21
N GLN A 110 3.97 22.21 -4.66
CA GLN A 110 4.33 22.09 -3.23
C GLN A 110 3.28 22.67 -2.28
N GLU A 111 2.44 23.61 -2.72
CA GLU A 111 1.35 24.14 -1.91
C GLU A 111 0.18 23.16 -1.78
N ASN A 112 0.10 22.21 -2.71
CA ASN A 112 -1.00 21.27 -2.86
C ASN A 112 -0.65 19.88 -2.35
N ILE A 113 0.62 19.46 -2.46
CA ILE A 113 1.08 18.14 -2.03
C ILE A 113 1.13 18.01 -0.50
N PRO A 114 0.85 16.82 0.06
CA PRO A 114 0.95 16.58 1.50
C PRO A 114 2.36 16.89 2.04
N ASN A 115 2.45 17.64 3.14
CA ASN A 115 3.71 17.85 3.85
C ASN A 115 4.16 16.55 4.55
N SER A 116 4.79 15.68 3.78
CA SER A 116 5.18 14.32 4.14
C SER A 116 6.30 13.84 3.20
N HIS A 117 6.60 12.54 3.20
CA HIS A 117 7.51 11.92 2.23
C HIS A 117 7.13 12.22 0.76
N LEU A 118 5.86 12.54 0.49
CA LEU A 118 5.42 12.94 -0.86
C LEU A 118 5.97 14.31 -1.29
N SER A 119 6.27 15.23 -0.38
CA SER A 119 6.80 16.56 -0.75
C SER A 119 8.16 16.44 -1.45
N SER A 120 9.07 15.62 -0.92
CA SER A 120 10.38 15.37 -1.54
C SER A 120 10.29 14.57 -2.83
N ILE A 121 9.29 13.71 -2.98
CA ILE A 121 9.03 13.00 -4.24
C ILE A 121 8.52 13.98 -5.30
N PHE A 122 7.48 14.75 -5.00
CA PHE A 122 6.86 15.65 -5.97
C PHE A 122 7.68 16.93 -6.24
N SER A 123 8.74 17.21 -5.47
CA SER A 123 9.71 18.25 -5.84
C SER A 123 10.61 17.83 -7.00
N SER A 124 10.69 16.53 -7.30
CA SER A 124 11.38 16.01 -8.48
C SER A 124 10.60 16.19 -9.79
N LEU A 125 9.33 16.56 -9.71
CA LEU A 125 8.41 16.57 -10.84
C LEU A 125 8.87 17.53 -11.94
N THR A 126 8.91 17.03 -13.16
CA THR A 126 9.27 17.78 -14.36
C THR A 126 8.26 17.54 -15.48
N THR A 127 8.29 18.43 -16.47
CA THR A 127 7.51 18.27 -17.70
C THR A 127 8.33 17.61 -18.78
N TYR A 128 7.69 16.84 -19.65
CA TYR A 128 8.34 16.32 -20.85
C TYR A 128 7.50 16.59 -22.09
N GLU A 129 8.17 16.72 -23.24
CA GLU A 129 7.52 16.89 -24.54
C GLU A 129 7.52 15.58 -25.34
N THR A 130 8.56 14.77 -25.22
CA THR A 130 8.69 13.44 -25.86
C THR A 130 9.36 12.45 -24.92
N GLN A 131 8.95 11.17 -24.98
CA GLN A 131 9.53 10.09 -24.18
C GLN A 131 10.11 9.02 -25.10
N PRO A 132 11.28 8.42 -24.78
CA PRO A 132 11.65 7.13 -25.35
C PRO A 132 10.60 6.08 -24.95
N VAL A 133 10.45 5.01 -25.75
CA VAL A 133 9.44 3.96 -25.54
C VAL A 133 9.61 3.37 -24.12
N PRO A 134 8.71 3.70 -23.19
CA PRO A 134 8.87 3.28 -21.81
C PRO A 134 8.37 1.85 -21.65
N GLN A 135 8.85 1.15 -20.61
CA GLN A 135 8.09 0.00 -20.12
C GLN A 135 6.72 0.50 -19.64
N ILE A 136 5.64 -0.13 -20.09
CA ILE A 136 4.27 0.27 -19.76
C ILE A 136 3.72 -0.64 -18.66
N ILE A 137 3.16 -0.03 -17.61
CA ILE A 137 2.38 -0.69 -16.57
C ILE A 137 0.94 -0.18 -16.70
N ASP A 138 0.05 -1.05 -17.15
CA ASP A 138 -1.36 -0.75 -17.36
C ASP A 138 -2.19 -0.94 -16.08
N GLU A 139 -1.75 -1.82 -15.19
CA GLU A 139 -2.42 -2.11 -13.92
C GLU A 139 -2.29 -0.94 -12.94
N THR A 140 -3.35 -0.71 -12.15
CA THR A 140 -3.29 0.24 -11.03
C THR A 140 -2.16 -0.15 -10.09
N THR A 141 -1.25 0.78 -9.86
CA THR A 141 -0.14 0.59 -8.92
C THR A 141 -0.32 1.51 -7.72
N ILE A 142 -0.10 1.01 -6.52
CA ILE A 142 -0.04 1.79 -5.29
C ILE A 142 1.41 1.82 -4.80
N ALA A 143 1.99 3.01 -4.81
CA ALA A 143 3.32 3.26 -4.27
C ALA A 143 3.24 3.51 -2.76
N VAL A 144 4.09 2.81 -2.01
CA VAL A 144 4.11 2.81 -0.54
C VAL A 144 5.51 3.08 -0.04
N ASN A 145 5.66 3.98 0.91
CA ASN A 145 6.90 4.17 1.66
C ASN A 145 6.73 3.57 3.06
N ARG A 146 7.38 2.43 3.30
CA ARG A 146 7.29 1.71 4.58
C ARG A 146 8.32 2.30 5.53
N ARG A 147 7.91 2.73 6.72
CA ARG A 147 8.85 3.26 7.74
C ARG A 147 9.44 2.16 8.62
N ASP A 148 8.58 1.21 9.00
CA ASP A 148 8.88 0.16 9.97
C ASP A 148 8.50 -1.23 9.41
N TYR A 149 9.09 -1.56 8.26
CA TYR A 149 8.76 -2.73 7.45
C TYR A 149 8.85 -4.08 8.19
N ALA A 150 9.67 -4.18 9.24
CA ALA A 150 9.85 -5.39 10.03
C ALA A 150 8.89 -5.47 11.24
N ASN A 151 8.20 -4.38 11.56
CA ASN A 151 7.27 -4.35 12.69
C ASN A 151 5.87 -4.79 12.22
N PHE A 152 5.31 -5.78 12.90
CA PHE A 152 4.01 -6.34 12.56
C PHE A 152 2.88 -5.30 12.59
N TYR A 153 2.78 -4.52 13.66
CA TYR A 153 1.75 -3.48 13.79
C TYR A 153 1.81 -2.49 12.61
N HIS A 154 2.99 -1.96 12.34
CA HIS A 154 3.23 -1.00 11.26
C HIS A 154 3.01 -1.61 9.86
N THR A 155 3.34 -2.89 9.68
CA THR A 155 3.03 -3.58 8.42
C THR A 155 1.53 -3.75 8.23
N ILE A 156 0.78 -4.11 9.28
CA ILE A 156 -0.69 -4.23 9.20
C ILE A 156 -1.32 -2.86 8.91
N THR A 157 -0.82 -1.76 9.51
CA THR A 157 -1.36 -0.42 9.21
C THR A 157 -1.07 0.02 7.78
N ASP A 158 0.09 -0.33 7.21
CA ASP A 158 0.40 -0.09 5.79
C ASP A 158 -0.50 -0.91 4.86
N LEU A 159 -0.63 -2.21 5.12
CA LEU A 159 -1.49 -3.12 4.33
C LEU A 159 -2.95 -2.66 4.34
N TYR A 160 -3.45 -2.27 5.50
CA TYR A 160 -4.81 -1.74 5.64
C TYR A 160 -4.98 -0.40 4.89
N THR A 161 -3.98 0.48 4.93
CA THR A 161 -4.01 1.76 4.20
C THR A 161 -4.10 1.53 2.68
N VAL A 162 -3.36 0.57 2.16
CA VAL A 162 -3.45 0.18 0.73
C VAL A 162 -4.79 -0.46 0.41
N TYR A 163 -5.32 -1.31 1.28
CA TYR A 163 -6.65 -1.89 1.11
C TYR A 163 -7.75 -0.83 1.12
N LEU A 164 -7.67 0.18 1.99
CA LEU A 164 -8.56 1.34 2.00
C LEU A 164 -8.51 2.10 0.67
N LEU A 165 -7.33 2.30 0.09
CA LEU A 165 -7.19 2.91 -1.24
C LEU A 165 -7.85 2.05 -2.33
N CYS A 166 -7.73 0.72 -2.25
CA CYS A 166 -8.45 -0.18 -3.15
C CYS A 166 -9.97 0.00 -3.01
N CYS A 167 -10.50 0.05 -1.78
CA CYS A 167 -11.90 0.37 -1.51
C CYS A 167 -12.32 1.72 -2.10
N PHE A 168 -11.53 2.77 -1.86
CA PHE A 168 -11.80 4.13 -2.29
C PHE A 168 -11.89 4.25 -3.81
N PHE A 169 -10.95 3.63 -4.52
CA PHE A 169 -10.91 3.62 -5.98
C PHE A 169 -11.70 2.46 -6.62
N ARG A 170 -12.42 1.68 -5.82
CA ARG A 170 -13.19 0.49 -6.25
C ARG A 170 -12.35 -0.46 -7.11
N ARG A 171 -11.13 -0.75 -6.66
CA ARG A 171 -10.22 -1.72 -7.26
C ARG A 171 -10.30 -3.02 -6.48
N ASP A 172 -10.26 -4.13 -7.21
CA ASP A 172 -9.98 -5.43 -6.62
C ASP A 172 -8.53 -5.42 -6.12
N PRO A 173 -8.26 -5.67 -4.82
CA PRO A 173 -6.89 -5.78 -4.31
C PRO A 173 -6.00 -6.70 -5.15
N LYS A 174 -6.56 -7.77 -5.72
CA LYS A 174 -5.83 -8.75 -6.54
C LYS A 174 -5.50 -8.31 -7.96
N SER A 175 -6.00 -7.15 -8.40
CA SER A 175 -5.58 -6.50 -9.64
C SER A 175 -4.61 -5.33 -9.43
N VAL A 176 -4.30 -5.00 -8.17
CA VAL A 176 -3.44 -3.87 -7.82
C VAL A 176 -2.01 -4.33 -7.56
N ARG A 177 -1.04 -3.64 -8.16
CA ARG A 177 0.39 -3.83 -7.93
C ARG A 177 0.88 -2.90 -6.83
N ILE A 178 1.89 -3.31 -6.08
CA ILE A 178 2.51 -2.50 -5.04
C ILE A 178 3.93 -2.11 -5.46
N LEU A 179 4.26 -0.83 -5.30
CA LEU A 179 5.62 -0.31 -5.51
C LEU A 179 6.18 0.18 -4.18
N PHE A 180 7.18 -0.52 -3.64
CA PHE A 180 7.91 0.00 -2.47
C PHE A 180 8.86 1.11 -2.89
N LEU A 181 8.69 2.28 -2.27
CA LEU A 181 9.49 3.49 -2.48
C LEU A 181 10.68 3.59 -1.51
N ASP A 182 10.85 2.61 -0.65
CA ASP A 182 11.94 2.51 0.30
C ASP A 182 12.99 1.49 -0.17
N ALA A 183 14.19 1.58 0.41
CA ALA A 183 15.30 0.67 0.18
C ALA A 183 15.54 -0.24 1.40
N HIS A 184 14.48 -0.57 2.17
CA HIS A 184 14.62 -1.49 3.29
C HIS A 184 15.02 -2.87 2.80
N PRO A 185 15.76 -3.63 3.61
CA PRO A 185 16.02 -5.05 3.37
C PRO A 185 14.75 -5.87 3.17
N LYS A 186 14.92 -7.16 2.82
CA LYS A 186 13.80 -8.10 2.79
C LYS A 186 13.27 -8.33 4.20
N GLY A 187 11.98 -8.10 4.39
CA GLY A 187 11.28 -8.38 5.65
C GLY A 187 10.55 -9.71 5.60
N ASN A 188 10.41 -10.39 6.75
CA ASN A 188 9.61 -11.62 6.86
C ASN A 188 8.12 -11.38 6.55
N LEU A 189 7.66 -10.13 6.64
CA LEU A 189 6.29 -9.72 6.37
C LEU A 189 6.06 -9.28 4.91
N ASP A 190 7.11 -9.22 4.07
CA ASP A 190 6.98 -8.83 2.66
C ASP A 190 6.02 -9.76 1.89
N ILE A 191 6.01 -11.05 2.26
CA ILE A 191 5.17 -12.07 1.62
C ILE A 191 3.67 -11.75 1.72
N LEU A 192 3.25 -11.02 2.76
CA LEU A 192 1.86 -10.60 2.92
C LEU A 192 1.39 -9.73 1.76
N TRP A 193 2.28 -8.92 1.18
CA TRP A 193 1.92 -8.02 0.08
C TRP A 193 1.54 -8.77 -1.19
N SER A 194 2.25 -9.84 -1.55
CA SER A 194 1.87 -10.70 -2.69
C SER A 194 0.71 -11.64 -2.38
N HIS A 195 0.48 -11.97 -1.10
CA HIS A 195 -0.74 -12.67 -0.72
C HIS A 195 -1.97 -11.78 -0.78
N LEU A 196 -1.89 -10.51 -0.38
CA LEU A 196 -3.07 -9.63 -0.32
C LEU A 196 -3.34 -8.88 -1.61
N PHE A 197 -2.31 -8.59 -2.41
CA PHE A 197 -2.42 -7.85 -3.66
C PHE A 197 -1.95 -8.67 -4.86
N HIS A 198 -1.92 -8.10 -6.06
CA HIS A 198 -1.47 -8.81 -7.26
C HIS A 198 0.02 -9.21 -7.15
N SER A 199 0.86 -8.24 -6.82
CA SER A 199 2.32 -8.39 -6.71
C SER A 199 2.90 -7.17 -6.01
N TYR A 200 4.17 -7.25 -5.62
CA TYR A 200 4.95 -6.08 -5.23
C TYR A 200 6.28 -6.05 -5.98
N THR A 201 6.84 -4.85 -6.17
CA THR A 201 8.19 -4.62 -6.68
C THR A 201 8.85 -3.49 -5.87
N ARG A 202 10.18 -3.43 -5.89
CA ARG A 202 10.95 -2.41 -5.18
C ARG A 202 11.49 -1.39 -6.17
N LEU A 203 11.39 -0.11 -5.83
CA LEU A 203 11.89 0.95 -6.70
C LEU A 203 13.38 0.77 -7.07
N GLY A 204 14.20 0.25 -6.14
CA GLY A 204 15.60 0.01 -6.42
C GLY A 204 15.85 -1.04 -7.51
N GLU A 205 15.01 -2.07 -7.62
CA GLU A 205 15.09 -3.10 -8.67
C GLU A 205 14.83 -2.50 -10.06
N LEU A 206 14.04 -1.43 -10.11
CA LEU A 206 13.66 -0.73 -11.33
C LEU A 206 14.72 0.25 -11.83
N LYS A 207 15.80 0.50 -11.06
CA LYS A 207 16.84 1.50 -11.39
C LYS A 207 17.63 1.21 -12.67
N ALA A 208 17.61 -0.03 -13.14
CA ALA A 208 18.21 -0.41 -14.42
C ALA A 208 17.36 0.03 -15.63
N LEU A 209 16.08 0.36 -15.41
CA LEU A 209 15.17 0.80 -16.46
C LEU A 209 15.27 2.32 -16.65
N PRO A 210 15.38 2.82 -17.89
CA PRO A 210 15.53 4.25 -18.15
C PRO A 210 14.24 5.04 -17.87
N SER A 211 13.08 4.44 -18.14
CA SER A 211 11.77 5.04 -17.91
C SER A 211 10.67 3.97 -17.80
N ILE A 212 9.68 4.24 -16.96
CA ILE A 212 8.50 3.40 -16.76
C ILE A 212 7.26 4.26 -16.78
N PHE A 213 6.34 3.96 -17.68
CA PHE A 213 5.06 4.64 -17.81
C PHE A 213 4.00 3.89 -17.02
N TYR A 214 3.34 4.60 -16.10
CA TYR A 214 2.21 4.10 -15.34
C TYR A 214 0.93 4.76 -15.84
N ARG A 215 -0.04 3.94 -16.24
CA ARG A 215 -1.38 4.42 -16.58
C ARG A 215 -2.07 5.03 -15.36
N GLU A 216 -1.97 4.37 -14.21
CA GLU A 216 -2.53 4.82 -12.94
C GLU A 216 -1.57 4.45 -11.79
N LEU A 217 -1.07 5.48 -11.09
CA LEU A 217 -0.19 5.34 -9.94
C LEU A 217 -0.72 6.17 -8.78
N ILE A 218 -1.04 5.51 -7.67
CA ILE A 218 -1.51 6.10 -6.43
C ILE A 218 -0.34 6.15 -5.45
N TRP A 219 -0.04 7.31 -4.92
CA TRP A 219 1.00 7.55 -3.94
C TRP A 219 0.39 7.57 -2.55
N SER A 220 0.60 6.52 -1.76
CA SER A 220 -0.06 6.36 -0.47
C SER A 220 0.35 7.44 0.53
N GLN A 221 -0.52 7.71 1.49
CA GLN A 221 -0.19 8.54 2.65
C GLN A 221 0.90 7.88 3.52
N PRO A 222 1.64 8.65 4.35
CA PRO A 222 2.59 8.07 5.29
C PRO A 222 1.86 7.27 6.37
N GLN A 223 2.54 6.26 6.90
CA GLN A 223 2.02 5.36 7.93
C GLN A 223 1.45 6.06 9.16
N SER A 224 2.05 7.16 9.61
CA SER A 224 1.57 7.94 10.77
C SER A 224 0.18 8.56 10.58
N HIS A 225 -0.33 8.58 9.35
CA HIS A 225 -1.69 9.01 9.01
C HIS A 225 -2.64 7.84 8.74
N SER A 226 -2.22 6.58 8.97
CA SER A 226 -3.11 5.43 8.87
C SER A 226 -4.29 5.59 9.83
N GLU A 227 -5.49 5.24 9.37
CA GLU A 227 -6.73 5.37 10.14
C GLU A 227 -6.77 4.52 11.41
N ILE A 228 -5.97 3.45 11.44
CA ILE A 228 -5.76 2.65 12.66
C ILE A 228 -4.90 3.44 13.66
N ASP A 229 -3.93 4.22 13.19
CA ASP A 229 -2.98 4.96 14.03
C ASP A 229 -3.54 6.28 14.58
N ILE A 230 -4.25 7.06 13.77
CA ILE A 230 -4.67 8.43 14.12
C ILE A 230 -5.91 8.49 15.03
N GLN A 231 -6.73 7.44 15.08
CA GLN A 231 -7.95 7.41 15.89
C GLN A 231 -7.93 6.28 16.93
N ARG A 232 -6.91 6.27 17.79
CA ARG A 232 -6.74 5.26 18.86
C ARG A 232 -7.94 5.13 19.81
N TYR A 233 -8.80 6.15 19.87
CA TYR A 233 -10.00 6.19 20.72
C TYR A 233 -11.32 5.92 19.96
N ARG A 234 -11.26 5.46 18.70
CA ARG A 234 -12.45 5.19 17.91
C ARG A 234 -13.25 4.03 18.54
N ARG A 235 -14.56 4.20 18.66
CA ARG A 235 -15.48 3.18 19.22
C ARG A 235 -16.01 2.20 18.18
N SER A 236 -15.90 2.54 16.91
CA SER A 236 -16.33 1.73 15.76
C SER A 236 -15.16 1.44 14.84
N ALA A 237 -15.22 0.34 14.10
CA ALA A 237 -14.21 0.04 13.11
C ALA A 237 -14.25 1.06 11.95
N PRO A 238 -13.09 1.43 11.36
CA PRO A 238 -13.05 2.24 10.16
C PRO A 238 -13.66 1.52 8.94
N SER A 239 -14.05 2.29 7.91
CA SER A 239 -14.60 1.76 6.67
C SER A 239 -13.73 0.65 6.09
N CYS A 240 -14.32 -0.41 5.53
CA CYS A 240 -13.59 -1.54 4.95
C CYS A 240 -12.73 -2.37 5.92
N PHE A 241 -12.76 -2.13 7.24
CA PHE A 241 -11.94 -2.90 8.18
C PHE A 241 -12.38 -4.36 8.30
N ILE A 242 -13.70 -4.63 8.34
CA ILE A 242 -14.21 -6.00 8.40
C ILE A 242 -13.88 -6.74 7.10
N GLU A 243 -14.11 -6.09 5.96
CA GLU A 243 -13.80 -6.60 4.64
C GLU A 243 -12.30 -6.85 4.49
N PHE A 244 -11.44 -5.97 5.02
CA PHE A 244 -9.99 -6.18 5.07
C PHE A 244 -9.63 -7.43 5.86
N ARG A 245 -10.21 -7.61 7.05
CA ARG A 245 -10.01 -8.83 7.86
C ARG A 245 -10.42 -10.07 7.08
N GLU A 246 -11.60 -10.06 6.46
CA GLU A 246 -12.08 -11.19 5.64
C GLU A 246 -11.14 -11.48 4.47
N HIS A 247 -10.72 -10.44 3.76
CA HIS A 247 -9.75 -10.54 2.68
C HIS A 247 -8.47 -11.21 3.16
N VAL A 248 -7.88 -10.75 4.27
CA VAL A 248 -6.67 -11.34 4.84
C VAL A 248 -6.88 -12.82 5.16
N LEU A 249 -7.91 -13.17 5.94
CA LEU A 249 -8.15 -14.54 6.38
C LEU A 249 -8.35 -15.50 5.20
N THR A 250 -9.10 -15.07 4.17
CA THR A 250 -9.34 -15.90 2.98
C THR A 250 -8.07 -16.17 2.18
N GLN A 251 -7.07 -15.28 2.17
CA GLN A 251 -5.78 -15.56 1.52
C GLN A 251 -4.99 -16.67 2.19
N PHE A 252 -5.31 -17.01 3.44
CA PHE A 252 -4.69 -18.08 4.21
C PHE A 252 -5.62 -19.29 4.42
N ASN A 253 -6.74 -19.37 3.67
CA ASN A 253 -7.76 -20.41 3.82
C ASN A 253 -8.34 -20.51 5.25
N ILE A 254 -8.38 -19.39 5.97
CA ILE A 254 -8.97 -19.31 7.31
C ILE A 254 -10.44 -18.89 7.15
N SER A 255 -11.36 -19.68 7.72
CA SER A 255 -12.79 -19.37 7.72
C SER A 255 -13.06 -18.14 8.58
N TYR A 256 -13.69 -17.11 7.99
CA TYR A 256 -14.11 -15.90 8.71
C TYR A 256 -15.57 -15.94 9.16
N LYS A 257 -16.35 -16.89 8.61
CA LYS A 257 -17.80 -17.06 8.87
C LYS A 257 -18.09 -17.95 10.07
N GLU A 258 -17.10 -18.76 10.45
CA GLU A 258 -17.11 -19.40 11.74
C GLU A 258 -16.88 -18.30 12.77
N ASN A 259 -17.98 -17.73 13.30
CA ASN A 259 -17.99 -17.27 14.67
C ASN A 259 -17.74 -18.52 15.53
N GLU A 260 -16.50 -19.03 15.52
CA GLU A 260 -16.07 -19.95 16.55
C GLU A 260 -16.38 -19.21 17.85
N GLN A 261 -17.34 -19.73 18.61
CA GLN A 261 -17.53 -19.21 19.95
C GLN A 261 -16.21 -19.44 20.65
N VAL A 262 -15.48 -18.34 20.86
CA VAL A 262 -14.20 -18.37 21.54
C VAL A 262 -14.47 -19.04 22.88
N ASN A 263 -13.92 -20.22 23.08
CA ASN A 263 -14.04 -20.89 24.36
C ASN A 263 -13.19 -20.09 25.36
N CYS A 264 -13.83 -19.16 26.07
CA CYS A 264 -13.17 -18.30 27.03
C CYS A 264 -12.50 -19.08 28.18
N GLN A 265 -12.88 -20.35 28.38
CA GLN A 265 -12.24 -21.23 29.37
C GLN A 265 -10.93 -21.87 28.84
N ALA A 266 -10.72 -21.87 27.53
CA ALA A 266 -9.53 -22.44 26.86
C ALA A 266 -8.74 -21.38 26.07
N LEU A 267 -9.09 -20.09 26.19
CA LEU A 267 -8.46 -19.01 25.45
C LEU A 267 -7.06 -18.75 26.00
N ASN A 268 -6.05 -19.07 25.20
CA ASN A 268 -4.67 -18.66 25.46
C ASN A 268 -4.41 -17.32 24.76
N VAL A 269 -4.33 -16.25 25.55
CA VAL A 269 -3.96 -14.92 25.04
C VAL A 269 -2.45 -14.74 25.18
N PHE A 270 -1.75 -14.61 24.06
CA PHE A 270 -0.33 -14.26 24.06
C PHE A 270 -0.15 -12.75 23.93
N PHE A 271 0.42 -12.13 24.97
CA PHE A 271 0.78 -10.71 24.94
C PHE A 271 2.21 -10.54 24.46
N LEU A 272 2.38 -9.91 23.29
CA LEU A 272 3.66 -9.42 22.80
C LEU A 272 3.90 -8.00 23.34
N VAL A 273 4.62 -7.90 24.46
CA VAL A 273 5.05 -6.60 25.00
C VAL A 273 6.37 -6.22 24.37
N ARG A 274 6.42 -5.04 23.73
CA ARG A 274 7.64 -4.52 23.11
C ARG A 274 8.37 -3.59 24.07
N HIS A 275 9.69 -3.79 24.23
CA HIS A 275 10.59 -2.81 24.84
C HIS A 275 10.91 -1.65 23.87
N ASN A 276 11.72 -0.67 24.30
CA ASN A 276 12.10 0.50 23.50
C ASN A 276 12.53 0.13 22.07
N TYR A 277 12.09 0.93 21.11
CA TYR A 277 12.36 0.76 19.69
C TYR A 277 13.86 0.81 19.40
N VAL A 278 14.40 -0.28 18.85
CA VAL A 278 15.66 -0.26 18.08
C VAL A 278 15.29 -0.76 16.69
N ALA A 279 15.57 0.03 15.66
CA ALA A 279 15.16 -0.38 14.34
C ALA A 279 16.06 -1.44 13.72
N HIS A 280 15.39 -2.28 12.93
CA HIS A 280 16.01 -3.35 12.16
C HIS A 280 16.86 -2.72 11.03
N PRO A 281 18.06 -3.25 10.67
CA PRO A 281 18.80 -4.40 11.19
C PRO A 281 19.89 -4.05 12.21
N ARG A 282 19.71 -2.96 12.98
CA ARG A 282 20.75 -2.41 13.87
C ARG A 282 20.81 -3.07 15.24
N ASN A 283 20.09 -4.18 15.44
CA ASN A 283 20.16 -4.99 16.64
C ASN A 283 20.07 -6.50 16.30
N PRO A 284 21.11 -7.08 15.67
CA PRO A 284 21.12 -8.51 15.34
C PRO A 284 20.96 -9.41 16.56
N SER A 285 21.40 -8.94 17.73
CA SER A 285 21.30 -9.70 18.99
C SER A 285 19.88 -9.77 19.54
N GLY A 286 18.98 -8.88 19.11
CA GLY A 286 17.65 -8.68 19.70
C GLY A 286 17.68 -8.22 21.18
N LYS A 287 18.86 -8.02 21.77
CA LYS A 287 19.01 -7.60 23.17
C LYS A 287 18.84 -6.09 23.26
N ILE A 288 18.00 -5.64 24.19
CA ILE A 288 17.81 -4.23 24.51
C ILE A 288 18.32 -4.05 25.94
N THR A 289 19.50 -3.44 26.10
CA THR A 289 20.10 -3.14 27.41
C THR A 289 19.67 -1.76 27.91
N ARG A 290 19.41 -1.63 29.22
CA ARG A 290 19.13 -0.36 29.91
C ARG A 290 20.40 0.22 30.50
#